data_AF-A0A530R828-F1
#
_entry.id   AF-A0A530R828-F1
#
_cell.length_a   1.000
_cell.length_b   1.000
_cell.length_c   1.000
_cell.angle_alpha   90.00
_cell.angle_beta   90.00
_cell.angle_gamma   90.00
#
_symmetry.space_group_name_H-M   'P 1'
#
loop_
_entity.id
_entity.type
_entity.pdbx_description
1 polymer ?
#
loop_
_entity_poly.entity_id
_entity_poly.type
_entity_poly.pdbx_seq_one_letter_code
_entity_poly.pdbx_strand_id
1 'polypeptide(L)'
;MIGLLPTPASAAKIDDQFRVWLQGDLWPEASAKGISRKTFDAAFDGVKPNLKLSDLVMPGKKATTPQKQHQAEFGSPGAYFAEKTVRAVTAGGRARKAANARTIA
;
A
#
# COMPACT_ATOMS: atom_id res chain seq x y z
N MET A 1 -13.12 -51.18 10.25
CA MET A 1 -12.35 -50.21 9.43
C MET A 1 -13.28 -49.07 9.04
N ILE A 2 -13.28 -47.97 9.79
CA ILE A 2 -14.09 -46.77 9.48
C ILE A 2 -13.24 -45.89 8.56
N GLY A 3 -13.67 -45.72 7.32
CA GLY A 3 -13.00 -44.85 6.35
C GLY A 3 -13.35 -43.39 6.60
N LEU A 4 -12.35 -42.57 6.95
CA LEU A 4 -12.46 -41.12 7.00
C LEU A 4 -12.42 -40.58 5.57
N LEU A 5 -13.56 -40.14 5.04
CA LEU A 5 -13.62 -39.44 3.76
C LEU A 5 -13.07 -38.01 3.95
N PRO A 6 -12.06 -37.58 3.19
CA PRO A 6 -11.55 -36.22 3.27
C PRO A 6 -12.59 -35.26 2.70
N THR A 7 -13.09 -34.34 3.53
CA THR A 7 -13.95 -33.24 3.07
C THR A 7 -13.11 -32.28 2.23
N PRO A 8 -13.56 -31.87 1.03
CA PRO A 8 -12.84 -30.90 0.22
C PRO A 8 -12.75 -29.57 0.99
N ALA A 9 -11.54 -29.10 1.24
CA ALA A 9 -11.31 -27.78 1.80
C ALA A 9 -11.75 -26.73 0.76
N SER A 10 -12.86 -26.04 1.04
CA SER A 10 -13.28 -24.90 0.24
C SER A 10 -12.27 -23.77 0.45
N ALA A 11 -11.80 -23.14 -0.63
CA ALA A 11 -10.91 -21.99 -0.52
C ALA A 11 -11.62 -20.85 0.22
N ALA A 12 -11.09 -20.47 1.39
CA ALA A 12 -11.61 -19.35 2.17
C ALA A 12 -11.59 -18.06 1.34
N LYS A 13 -12.56 -17.17 1.54
CA LYS A 13 -12.57 -15.88 0.84
C LYS A 13 -11.29 -15.13 1.19
N ILE A 14 -10.78 -14.29 0.28
CA ILE A 14 -9.54 -13.53 0.52
C ILE A 14 -9.67 -12.65 1.78
N ASP A 15 -10.87 -12.15 2.08
CA ASP A 15 -11.17 -11.44 3.32
C ASP A 15 -10.92 -12.31 4.58
N ASP A 16 -11.29 -13.59 4.53
CA ASP A 16 -11.07 -14.54 5.63
C ASP A 16 -9.58 -14.84 5.79
N GLN A 17 -8.87 -15.07 4.69
CA GLN A 17 -7.41 -15.27 4.69
C GLN A 17 -6.68 -14.05 5.25
N PHE A 18 -7.12 -12.84 4.87
CA PHE A 18 -6.59 -11.59 5.41
C PHE A 18 -6.82 -11.49 6.93
N ARG A 19 -8.00 -11.85 7.42
CA ARG A 19 -8.28 -11.87 8.88
C ARG A 19 -7.42 -12.89 9.62
N VAL A 20 -7.21 -14.08 9.05
CA VAL A 20 -6.32 -15.09 9.64
C VAL A 20 -4.90 -14.55 9.73
N TRP A 21 -4.38 -13.97 8.64
CA TRP A 21 -3.04 -13.36 8.61
C TRP A 21 -2.88 -12.22 9.65
N LEU A 22 -3.89 -11.36 9.79
CA LEU A 22 -3.87 -10.30 10.81
C LEU A 22 -3.68 -10.85 12.23
N GLN A 23 -4.34 -11.97 12.55
CA GLN A 23 -4.29 -12.56 13.90
C GLN A 23 -3.08 -13.47 14.12
N GLY A 24 -2.71 -14.26 13.11
CA GLY A 24 -1.68 -15.28 13.19
C GLY A 24 -0.27 -14.76 12.95
N ASP A 25 -0.12 -13.79 12.06
CA ASP A 25 1.19 -13.31 11.61
C ASP A 25 1.45 -11.88 12.10
N LEU A 26 0.55 -10.94 11.77
CA LEU A 26 0.80 -9.52 12.05
C LEU A 26 0.67 -9.16 13.53
N TRP A 27 -0.33 -9.69 14.23
CA TRP A 27 -0.56 -9.37 15.64
C TRP A 27 0.64 -9.74 16.54
N PRO A 28 1.23 -10.95 16.47
CA PRO A 28 2.43 -11.28 17.25
C PRO A 28 3.59 -10.30 17.03
N GLU A 29 3.86 -9.92 15.78
CA GLU A 29 4.90 -8.94 15.46
C GLU A 29 4.60 -7.54 16.01
N ALA A 30 3.34 -7.09 15.89
CA ALA A 30 2.90 -5.81 16.43
C ALA A 30 3.00 -5.76 17.95
N SER A 31 2.56 -6.83 18.62
CA SER A 31 2.64 -6.99 20.07
C SER A 31 4.10 -6.99 20.55
N ALA A 32 5.00 -7.67 19.83
CA ALA A 32 6.43 -7.69 20.14
C ALA A 32 7.09 -6.29 20.04
N LYS A 33 6.52 -5.39 19.23
CA LYS A 33 6.94 -3.99 19.10
C LYS A 33 6.24 -3.04 20.07
N GLY A 34 5.46 -3.55 21.03
CA GLY A 34 4.81 -2.77 22.07
C GLY A 34 3.48 -2.13 21.66
N ILE A 35 2.88 -2.54 20.53
CA ILE A 35 1.56 -2.06 20.12
C ILE A 35 0.50 -2.71 20.99
N SER A 36 -0.34 -1.89 21.64
CA SER A 36 -1.44 -2.41 22.46
C SER A 36 -2.50 -3.11 21.61
N ARG A 37 -3.17 -4.12 22.18
CA ARG A 37 -4.27 -4.81 21.49
C ARG A 37 -5.40 -3.84 21.09
N LYS A 38 -5.72 -2.88 21.97
CA LYS A 38 -6.71 -1.83 21.69
C LYS A 38 -6.34 -1.00 20.46
N THR A 39 -5.07 -0.59 20.34
CA THR A 39 -4.59 0.17 19.18
C THR A 39 -4.65 -0.67 17.91
N PHE A 40 -4.23 -1.94 17.99
CA PHE A 40 -4.26 -2.86 16.87
C PHE A 40 -5.68 -3.10 16.36
N ASP A 41 -6.60 -3.46 17.24
CA ASP A 41 -8.00 -3.73 16.89
C ASP A 41 -8.67 -2.47 16.30
N ALA A 42 -8.42 -1.28 16.88
CA ALA A 42 -8.94 -0.03 16.35
C ALA A 42 -8.36 0.32 14.95
N ALA A 43 -7.10 -0.01 14.69
CA ALA A 43 -6.47 0.25 13.40
C ALA A 43 -6.98 -0.68 12.29
N PHE A 44 -7.45 -1.88 12.65
CA PHE A 44 -7.94 -2.90 11.70
C PHE A 44 -9.45 -3.11 11.74
N ASP A 45 -10.19 -2.23 12.44
CA ASP A 45 -11.65 -2.24 12.40
C ASP A 45 -12.15 -1.79 11.02
N GLY A 46 -13.06 -2.56 10.43
CA GLY A 46 -13.57 -2.34 9.08
C GLY A 46 -12.57 -2.46 7.91
N VAL A 47 -11.27 -2.67 8.18
CA VAL A 47 -10.23 -2.76 7.14
C VAL A 47 -10.41 -4.02 6.30
N LYS A 48 -10.33 -3.85 4.98
CA LYS A 48 -10.39 -4.93 3.98
C LYS A 48 -9.23 -4.82 2.99
N PRO A 49 -8.77 -5.95 2.43
CA PRO A 49 -7.74 -5.92 1.40
C PRO A 49 -8.24 -5.16 0.15
N ASN A 50 -7.43 -4.23 -0.36
CA ASN A 50 -7.74 -3.52 -1.61
C ASN A 50 -7.35 -4.38 -2.81
N LEU A 51 -8.33 -5.05 -3.41
CA LEU A 51 -8.12 -5.96 -4.54
C LEU A 51 -8.10 -5.27 -5.92
N LYS A 52 -8.08 -3.93 -5.97
CA LYS A 52 -8.13 -3.14 -7.22
C LYS A 52 -6.77 -2.60 -7.66
N LEU A 53 -5.68 -2.97 -6.98
CA LEU A 53 -4.34 -2.53 -7.34
C LEU A 53 -3.90 -3.20 -8.65
N SER A 54 -3.40 -2.41 -9.60
CA SER A 54 -3.11 -2.83 -10.97
C SER A 54 -2.02 -3.90 -11.10
N ASP A 55 -1.14 -3.99 -10.12
CA ASP A 55 -0.01 -4.93 -10.02
C ASP A 55 -0.25 -6.02 -8.95
N LEU A 56 -1.47 -6.14 -8.41
CA LEU A 56 -1.78 -7.13 -7.39
C LEU A 56 -1.74 -8.55 -7.94
N VAL A 57 -0.79 -9.33 -7.45
CA VAL A 57 -0.75 -10.78 -7.70
C VAL A 57 -1.68 -11.47 -6.71
N MET A 58 -2.85 -11.89 -7.20
CA MET A 58 -3.80 -12.66 -6.39
C MET A 58 -3.23 -14.06 -6.08
N PRO A 59 -3.59 -14.66 -4.93
CA PRO A 59 -3.22 -16.05 -4.64
C PRO A 59 -3.60 -16.98 -5.81
N GLY A 60 -2.63 -17.76 -6.30
CA GLY A 60 -2.82 -18.66 -7.45
C GLY A 60 -2.74 -18.01 -8.84
N LYS A 61 -2.52 -16.69 -8.96
CA LYS A 61 -2.20 -16.02 -10.24
C LYS A 61 -0.68 -15.91 -10.39
N LYS A 62 -0.18 -16.09 -11.62
CA LYS A 62 1.21 -15.76 -11.96
C LYS A 62 1.32 -14.25 -12.20
N ALA A 63 2.39 -13.63 -11.71
CA ALA A 63 2.65 -12.21 -11.96
C ALA A 63 2.79 -11.97 -13.47
N THR A 64 1.94 -11.10 -14.02
CA THR A 64 2.10 -10.58 -15.38
C THR A 64 2.89 -9.28 -15.30
N THR A 65 4.21 -9.37 -15.50
CA THR A 65 5.03 -8.17 -15.66
C THR A 65 4.63 -7.45 -16.94
N PRO A 66 4.51 -6.10 -16.93
CA PRO A 66 4.28 -5.34 -18.14
C PRO A 66 5.39 -5.64 -19.16
N GLN A 67 5.01 -6.18 -20.32
CA GLN A 67 5.95 -6.62 -21.35
C GLN A 67 6.70 -5.44 -22.01
N LYS A 68 6.20 -4.21 -21.85
CA LYS A 68 6.79 -2.99 -22.39
C LYS A 68 7.35 -2.14 -21.25
N GLN A 69 8.64 -2.30 -20.98
CA GLN A 69 9.36 -1.40 -20.07
C GLN A 69 9.63 -0.08 -20.80
N HIS A 70 8.77 0.91 -20.61
CA HIS A 70 9.08 2.28 -21.00
C HIS A 70 9.84 2.92 -19.84
N GLN A 71 11.16 2.96 -19.94
CA GLN A 71 12.00 3.69 -19.00
C GLN A 71 11.76 5.18 -19.21
N ALA A 72 10.84 5.76 -18.43
CA ALA A 72 10.48 7.18 -18.49
C ALA A 72 11.68 8.11 -18.18
N GLU A 73 12.77 7.54 -17.66
CA GLU A 73 14.01 8.22 -17.30
C GLU A 73 14.83 8.68 -18.52
N PHE A 74 14.62 8.10 -19.71
CA PHE A 74 15.35 8.48 -20.92
C PHE A 74 14.53 9.46 -21.78
N GLY A 75 14.64 10.75 -21.47
CA GLY A 75 14.04 11.84 -22.24
C GLY A 75 14.83 13.15 -22.09
N SER A 76 14.59 14.11 -22.99
CA SER A 76 15.23 15.43 -22.87
C SER A 76 14.81 16.12 -21.56
N PRO A 77 15.75 16.66 -20.77
CA PRO A 77 15.43 17.26 -19.48
C PRO A 77 14.69 18.60 -19.61
N GLY A 78 14.57 19.15 -20.82
CA GLY A 78 13.94 20.47 -21.04
C GLY A 78 12.51 20.58 -20.50
N ALA A 79 11.77 19.47 -20.46
CA ALA A 79 10.42 19.45 -19.89
C ALA A 79 10.41 19.72 -18.36
N TYR A 80 11.47 19.38 -17.63
CA TYR A 80 11.59 19.68 -16.19
C TYR A 80 11.70 21.18 -15.92
N PHE A 81 12.29 21.94 -16.85
CA PHE A 81 12.56 23.37 -16.71
C PHE A 81 11.55 24.25 -17.47
N ALA A 82 10.38 23.71 -17.83
CA ALA A 82 9.35 24.51 -18.47
C ALA A 82 9.01 25.74 -17.60
N GLU A 83 9.15 26.96 -18.15
CA GLU A 83 8.97 28.24 -17.44
C GLU A 83 7.65 28.29 -16.67
N LYS A 84 6.56 27.78 -17.27
CA LYS A 84 5.25 27.71 -16.60
C LYS A 84 5.30 26.92 -15.27
N THR A 85 6.06 25.83 -15.24
CA THR A 85 6.21 24.96 -14.07
C THR A 85 7.10 25.62 -13.04
N VAL A 86 8.27 26.12 -13.45
CA VAL A 86 9.24 26.79 -12.57
C VAL A 86 8.61 28.02 -11.91
N ARG A 87 7.94 28.87 -12.69
CA ARG A 87 7.25 30.07 -12.19
C ARG A 87 6.16 29.73 -11.19
N ALA A 88 5.31 28.74 -11.50
CA ALA A 88 4.23 28.33 -10.61
C ALA A 88 4.76 27.76 -9.28
N VAL A 89 5.76 26.87 -9.33
CA VAL A 89 6.40 26.30 -8.13
C VAL A 89 7.06 27.39 -7.30
N THR A 90 7.78 28.32 -7.93
CA THR A 90 8.45 29.41 -7.22
C THR A 90 7.45 30.35 -6.54
N ALA A 91 6.36 30.72 -7.23
CA ALA A 91 5.28 31.52 -6.64
C ALA A 91 4.64 30.82 -5.44
N GLY A 92 4.33 29.51 -5.57
CA GLY A 92 3.82 28.69 -4.47
C GLY A 92 4.79 28.54 -3.31
N GLY A 93 6.09 28.49 -3.58
CA GLY A 93 7.15 28.46 -2.56
C GLY A 93 7.23 29.76 -1.77
N ARG A 94 7.20 30.92 -2.44
CA ARG A 94 7.16 32.24 -1.77
C ARG A 94 5.94 32.41 -0.88
N ALA A 95 4.76 32.02 -1.37
CA ALA A 95 3.53 32.07 -0.58
C ALA A 95 3.63 31.21 0.69
N ARG A 96 4.14 29.98 0.58
CA ARG A 96 4.34 29.08 1.72
C ARG A 96 5.42 29.58 2.67
N LYS A 97 6.53 30.14 2.16
CA LYS A 97 7.57 30.76 2.99
C LYS A 97 6.98 31.88 3.86
N ALA A 98 6.15 32.75 3.27
CA ALA A 98 5.49 33.82 4.01
C ALA A 98 4.49 33.27 5.05
N ALA A 99 3.64 32.32 4.66
CA ALA A 99 2.64 31.73 5.53
C ALA A 99 3.24 30.98 6.73
N ASN A 100 4.38 30.32 6.54
CA ASN A 100 5.04 29.51 7.56
C ASN A 100 6.22 30.22 8.22
N ALA A 101 6.40 31.54 8.00
CA ALA A 101 7.60 32.27 8.38
C ALA A 101 7.97 32.12 9.87
N ARG A 102 6.98 32.00 10.77
CA ARG A 102 7.20 31.80 12.21
C ARG A 102 7.68 30.40 12.60
N THR A 103 7.43 29.41 11.75
CA THR A 103 7.79 27.99 11.99
C THR A 103 9.14 27.63 11.38
N ILE A 104 9.56 28.35 10.34
CA ILE A 104 10.80 28.09 9.58
C ILE A 104 11.90 29.15 9.81
N ALA A 105 11.72 30.06 10.79
CA ALA A 105 12.71 31.07 11.19
C ALA A 105 13.66 30.53 12.26
#